data_AF-A0A672FKT6-F1
#
_entry.id   AF-A0A672FKT6-F1
#
_cell.length_a   1.000
_cell.length_b   1.000
_cell.length_c   1.000
_cell.angle_alpha   90.00
_cell.angle_beta   90.00
_cell.angle_gamma   90.00
#
_symmetry.space_group_name_H-M   'P 1'
#
loop_
_entity.id
_entity.type
_entity.pdbx_description
1 polymer ?
#
loop_
_entity_poly.entity_id
_entity_poly.type
_entity_poly.pdbx_seq_one_letter_code
_entity_poly.pdbx_strand_id
1 'polypeptide(L)'
;MCRDIDECATGRNTCGSEQTCFNTIGSYACQCPPGYQKNGDRCVDRDECVSSHYCMHRCVNTQGSYYCECNAGHKLASNNHSCVDVNECEAQSPCQHHCYNLIGSFLCQCEQGYELAPDMVSCQDIDECSLSSYMCQYQCVNNPGSYFCECPQGYQLQGTRLCQDINECETGTHNCQDDEMCWNYYGGFRCYPRNPCEAPYIQTSENRCICRSQNDCQGLSPSIVYKYMSIQADRTVPADIFQIQATNIYTNTHNTFRIKSGNEAGEFFLRRSSNVSAMLVLTKPLSGPREYIVDLEMVTHHLTMNYRSSSVLRLTIIVGPYAF
;
A
#
# COMPACT_ATOMS: atom_id res chain seq x y z
N MET A 1 -8.67 85.14 63.65
CA MET A 1 -8.87 84.41 62.38
C MET A 1 -7.49 83.98 61.90
N CYS A 2 -7.18 82.68 61.94
CA CYS A 2 -5.92 82.16 61.38
C CYS A 2 -6.13 82.01 59.87
N ARG A 3 -5.25 82.60 59.06
CA ARG A 3 -5.29 82.47 57.61
C ARG A 3 -4.14 81.57 57.20
N ASP A 4 -4.48 80.56 56.43
CA ASP A 4 -3.53 79.64 55.81
C ASP A 4 -2.48 80.40 54.98
N ILE A 5 -1.23 79.96 55.06
CA ILE A 5 -0.14 80.52 54.25
C ILE A 5 0.07 79.55 53.11
N ASP A 6 -0.11 80.00 51.87
CA ASP A 6 0.19 79.16 50.71
C ASP A 6 1.71 79.04 50.53
N GLU A 7 2.30 77.95 51.03
CA GLU A 7 3.74 77.71 50.92
C GLU A 7 4.20 77.45 49.48
N CYS A 8 3.29 77.07 48.59
CA CYS A 8 3.56 76.88 47.16
C CYS A 8 3.67 78.23 46.45
N ALA A 9 2.79 79.19 46.75
CA ALA A 9 2.83 80.54 46.17
C ALA A 9 3.96 81.42 46.75
N THR A 10 4.36 81.16 48.00
CA THR A 10 5.40 81.93 48.70
C THR A 10 6.81 81.37 48.56
N GLY A 11 6.97 80.20 47.93
CA GLY A 11 8.25 79.52 47.74
C GLY A 11 8.87 78.99 49.04
N ARG A 12 8.07 78.85 50.11
CA ARG A 12 8.48 78.32 51.42
C ARG A 12 8.22 76.81 51.55
N ASN A 13 8.22 76.10 50.44
CA ASN A 13 8.11 74.65 50.38
C ASN A 13 9.49 74.01 50.18
N THR A 14 9.66 72.77 50.62
CA THR A 14 10.86 71.96 50.37
C THR A 14 10.63 70.94 49.24
N CYS A 15 9.74 71.22 48.30
CA CYS A 15 9.50 70.31 47.18
C CYS A 15 10.70 70.28 46.23
N GLY A 16 11.07 69.11 45.75
CA GLY A 16 12.11 68.97 44.73
C GLY A 16 11.69 69.63 43.41
N SER A 17 12.65 69.95 42.53
CA SER A 17 12.40 70.64 41.25
C SER A 17 11.46 69.89 40.28
N GLU A 18 11.29 68.59 40.48
CA GLU A 18 10.45 67.71 39.67
C GLU A 18 9.09 67.39 40.34
N GLN A 19 8.83 67.95 41.53
CA GLN A 19 7.60 67.72 42.30
C GLN A 19 6.63 68.90 42.14
N THR A 20 5.33 68.60 42.07
CA THR A 20 4.28 69.61 42.12
C THR A 20 3.89 69.87 43.57
N CYS A 21 3.94 71.13 43.99
CA CYS A 21 3.51 71.57 45.31
C CYS A 21 1.99 71.78 45.33
N PHE A 22 1.31 71.15 46.28
CA PHE A 22 -0.10 71.32 46.56
C PHE A 22 -0.27 71.91 47.96
N ASN A 23 -0.87 73.10 48.06
CA ASN A 23 -1.16 73.72 49.34
C ASN A 23 -2.32 73.01 50.04
N THR A 24 -2.20 72.78 51.34
CA THR A 24 -3.25 72.16 52.18
C THR A 24 -3.52 73.04 53.40
N ILE A 25 -4.67 72.91 54.03
CA ILE A 25 -4.98 73.76 55.19
C ILE A 25 -4.05 73.39 56.36
N GLY A 26 -3.12 74.30 56.69
CA GLY A 26 -2.13 74.14 57.75
C GLY A 26 -0.81 73.48 57.35
N SER A 27 -0.60 73.14 56.06
CA SER A 27 0.65 72.54 55.54
C SER A 27 0.67 72.54 54.00
N TYR A 28 1.72 72.00 53.38
CA TYR A 28 1.74 71.69 51.94
C TYR A 28 2.12 70.22 51.71
N ALA A 29 1.81 69.71 50.50
CA ALA A 29 2.16 68.39 50.03
C ALA A 29 2.95 68.47 48.72
N CYS A 30 4.06 67.76 48.63
CA CYS A 30 4.83 67.64 47.39
C CYS A 30 4.53 66.28 46.74
N GLN A 31 4.00 66.29 45.52
CA GLN A 31 3.66 65.07 44.79
C GLN A 31 4.55 64.93 43.56
N CYS A 32 5.06 63.71 43.34
CA CYS A 32 5.74 63.38 42.09
C CYS A 32 4.74 63.31 40.91
N PRO A 33 5.21 63.46 39.66
CA PRO A 33 4.38 63.24 38.48
C PRO A 33 3.77 61.82 38.48
N PRO A 34 2.64 61.59 37.78
CA PRO A 34 2.09 60.25 37.62
C PRO A 34 3.14 59.26 37.08
N GLY A 35 3.20 58.05 37.66
CA GLY A 35 4.21 57.03 37.31
C GLY A 35 5.53 57.16 38.07
N TYR A 36 5.69 58.13 38.98
CA TYR A 36 6.91 58.32 39.77
C TYR A 36 6.65 58.21 41.26
N GLN A 37 7.62 57.67 41.99
CA GLN A 37 7.60 57.56 43.45
C GLN A 37 8.69 58.44 44.08
N LYS A 38 8.41 58.92 45.29
CA LYS A 38 9.32 59.77 46.04
C LYS A 38 10.47 58.95 46.62
N ASN A 39 11.71 59.30 46.29
CA ASN A 39 12.92 58.76 46.91
C ASN A 39 13.78 59.92 47.43
N GLY A 40 13.62 60.27 48.71
CA GLY A 40 14.14 61.52 49.27
C GLY A 40 13.47 62.75 48.64
N ASP A 41 14.26 63.70 48.14
CA ASP A 41 13.78 64.91 47.47
C ASP A 41 13.63 64.77 45.94
N ARG A 42 13.88 63.58 45.39
CA ARG A 42 13.79 63.31 43.94
C ARG A 42 12.63 62.39 43.61
N CYS A 43 12.14 62.50 42.38
CA CYS A 43 11.14 61.59 41.83
C CYS A 43 11.88 60.54 41.00
N VAL A 44 11.75 59.28 41.38
CA VAL A 44 12.27 58.16 40.59
C VAL A 44 11.11 57.43 39.96
N ASP A 45 11.33 56.92 38.76
CA ASP A 45 10.37 56.10 38.05
C ASP A 45 9.89 54.94 38.95
N ARG A 46 8.58 54.73 38.99
CA ARG A 46 8.00 53.65 39.76
C ARG A 46 8.04 52.41 38.88
N ASP A 47 8.90 51.45 39.21
CA ASP A 47 8.91 50.19 38.48
C ASP A 47 7.68 49.34 38.81
N GLU A 48 6.63 49.44 37.97
CA GLU A 48 5.41 48.66 38.14
C GLU A 48 5.64 47.15 37.95
N CYS A 49 6.73 46.74 37.29
CA CYS A 49 7.04 45.34 37.03
C CYS A 49 7.63 44.60 38.25
N VAL A 50 8.02 45.32 39.31
CA VAL A 50 8.47 44.72 40.58
C VAL A 50 7.34 43.96 41.29
N SER A 51 6.08 44.30 41.02
CA SER A 51 4.91 43.54 41.50
C SER A 51 4.38 42.63 40.38
N SER A 52 4.41 41.31 40.59
CA SER A 52 4.09 40.28 39.57
C SER A 52 2.62 40.22 39.13
N HIS A 53 1.78 41.20 39.48
CA HIS A 53 0.34 41.17 39.22
C HIS A 53 -0.13 42.16 38.16
N TYR A 54 0.77 43.01 37.63
CA TYR A 54 0.38 44.03 36.65
C TYR A 54 0.22 43.47 35.23
N CYS A 55 1.02 42.50 34.80
CA CYS A 55 0.88 41.89 33.46
C CYS A 55 0.69 40.39 33.56
N MET A 56 -0.10 39.81 32.64
CA MET A 56 -0.30 38.36 32.57
C MET A 56 0.98 37.60 32.14
N HIS A 57 1.72 38.16 31.17
CA HIS A 57 2.97 37.59 30.67
C HIS A 57 4.16 38.50 31.02
N ARG A 58 4.71 39.23 30.05
CA ARG A 58 5.91 40.07 30.25
C ARG A 58 5.51 41.50 30.56
N CYS A 59 6.05 42.04 31.65
CA CYS A 59 5.95 43.46 31.98
C CYS A 59 7.23 44.17 31.53
N VAL A 60 7.10 45.31 30.84
CA VAL A 60 8.22 46.16 30.45
C VAL A 60 8.03 47.52 31.10
N ASN A 61 8.93 47.86 32.02
CA ASN A 61 8.94 49.15 32.68
C ASN A 61 9.52 50.23 31.76
N THR A 62 8.90 51.40 31.72
CA THR A 62 9.33 52.54 30.90
C THR A 62 9.32 53.80 31.75
N GLN A 63 9.99 54.86 31.31
CA GLN A 63 10.04 56.07 32.11
C GLN A 63 8.65 56.74 32.21
N GLY A 64 8.05 56.71 33.40
CA GLY A 64 6.74 57.26 33.74
C GLY A 64 5.53 56.36 33.46
N SER A 65 5.74 55.12 33.03
CA SER A 65 4.68 54.16 32.71
C SER A 65 5.24 52.74 32.54
N TYR A 66 4.39 51.77 32.28
CA TYR A 66 4.78 50.44 31.85
C TYR A 66 3.88 50.00 30.70
N TYR A 67 4.26 48.91 30.04
CA TYR A 67 3.36 48.22 29.12
C TYR A 67 3.56 46.71 29.21
N CYS A 68 2.51 45.97 28.88
CA CYS A 68 2.51 44.52 28.88
C CYS A 68 2.74 43.97 27.46
N GLU A 69 3.53 42.91 27.39
CA GLU A 69 3.76 42.17 26.16
C GLU A 69 3.36 40.70 26.34
N CYS A 70 2.83 40.12 25.28
CA CYS A 70 2.40 38.73 25.26
C CYS A 70 3.47 37.85 24.66
N ASN A 71 3.62 36.64 25.20
CA ASN A 71 4.41 35.57 24.59
C ASN A 71 3.89 35.24 23.19
N ALA A 72 4.71 34.56 22.38
CA ALA A 72 4.29 34.06 21.07
C ALA A 72 2.98 33.26 21.16
N GLY A 73 2.16 33.32 20.09
CA GLY A 73 0.83 32.72 20.04
C GLY A 73 -0.24 33.48 20.83
N HIS A 74 0.07 34.63 21.41
CA HIS A 74 -0.89 35.43 22.19
C HIS A 74 -0.89 36.89 21.75
N LYS A 75 -2.07 37.53 21.85
CA LYS A 75 -2.25 38.96 21.59
C LYS A 75 -2.74 39.68 22.83
N LEU A 76 -2.40 40.96 22.93
CA LEU A 76 -2.83 41.80 24.05
C LEU A 76 -4.35 42.01 23.99
N ALA A 77 -5.03 41.75 25.10
CA ALA A 77 -6.45 41.98 25.24
C ALA A 77 -6.78 43.49 25.30
N SER A 78 -8.06 43.84 25.15
CA SER A 78 -8.52 45.24 25.17
C SER A 78 -8.25 45.98 26.48
N ASN A 79 -7.91 45.27 27.54
CA ASN A 79 -7.51 45.84 28.83
C ASN A 79 -6.01 46.20 28.89
N ASN A 80 -5.21 45.95 27.84
CA ASN A 80 -3.77 46.17 27.80
C ASN A 80 -2.93 45.43 28.87
N HIS A 81 -3.52 44.44 29.54
CA HIS A 81 -2.91 43.76 30.69
C HIS A 81 -2.92 42.23 30.57
N SER A 82 -3.98 41.68 29.99
CA SER A 82 -4.18 40.26 29.79
C SER A 82 -3.76 39.85 28.39
N CYS A 83 -3.32 38.61 28.25
CA CYS A 83 -2.97 38.00 26.97
C CYS A 83 -4.03 36.97 26.62
N VAL A 84 -4.62 37.12 25.44
CA VAL A 84 -5.54 36.12 24.89
C VAL A 84 -4.83 35.34 23.80
N ASP A 85 -5.13 34.06 23.77
CA ASP A 85 -4.67 33.16 22.73
C ASP A 85 -5.06 33.67 21.33
N VAL A 86 -4.15 33.54 20.38
CA VAL A 86 -4.41 33.84 18.97
C VAL A 86 -4.89 32.54 18.33
N ASN A 87 -6.13 32.52 17.86
CA ASN A 87 -6.60 31.36 17.09
C ASN A 87 -6.01 31.39 15.68
N GLU A 88 -4.89 30.70 15.45
CA GLU A 88 -4.23 30.69 14.14
C GLU A 88 -5.09 30.03 13.05
N CYS A 89 -5.97 29.08 13.44
CA CYS A 89 -6.87 28.39 12.52
C CYS A 89 -7.97 29.30 11.97
N GLU A 90 -8.45 30.28 12.73
CA GLU A 90 -9.45 31.25 12.26
C GLU A 90 -8.83 32.47 11.57
N ALA A 91 -7.60 32.82 11.90
CA ALA A 91 -6.95 34.01 11.36
C ALA A 91 -6.46 33.81 9.92
N GLN A 92 -5.65 32.76 9.68
CA GLN A 92 -5.03 32.51 8.36
C GLN A 92 -4.96 31.01 8.00
N SER A 93 -5.40 30.11 8.88
CA SER A 93 -5.34 28.64 8.72
C SER A 93 -4.04 28.16 8.08
N PRO A 94 -2.92 28.11 8.84
CA PRO A 94 -1.59 27.79 8.30
C PRO A 94 -1.44 26.36 7.79
N CYS A 95 -2.34 25.45 8.17
CA CYS A 95 -2.29 24.03 7.81
C CYS A 95 -2.84 23.76 6.41
N GLN A 96 -2.23 22.81 5.70
CA GLN A 96 -2.75 22.34 4.40
C GLN A 96 -4.09 21.61 4.51
N HIS A 97 -4.29 20.79 5.55
CA HIS A 97 -5.50 20.00 5.77
C HIS A 97 -6.26 20.48 7.02
N HIS A 98 -6.14 19.78 8.16
CA HIS A 98 -6.88 20.12 9.38
C HIS A 98 -6.00 20.94 10.34
N CYS A 99 -6.59 22.00 10.91
CA CYS A 99 -5.95 22.86 11.91
C CYS A 99 -6.69 22.75 13.24
N TYR A 100 -5.95 22.55 14.32
CA TYR A 100 -6.45 22.55 15.69
C TYR A 100 -5.76 23.64 16.50
N ASN A 101 -6.55 24.57 17.03
CA ASN A 101 -6.03 25.64 17.87
C ASN A 101 -5.64 25.10 19.25
N LEU A 102 -4.45 25.46 19.73
CA LEU A 102 -3.95 25.13 21.07
C LEU A 102 -3.59 26.42 21.79
N ILE A 103 -3.47 26.37 23.12
CA ILE A 103 -3.05 27.57 23.85
C ILE A 103 -1.58 27.88 23.53
N GLY A 104 -1.34 29.03 22.90
CA GLY A 104 -0.04 29.54 22.49
C GLY A 104 0.55 28.92 21.21
N SER A 105 -0.21 28.09 20.50
CA SER A 105 0.24 27.43 19.26
C SER A 105 -0.94 26.78 18.51
N PHE A 106 -0.64 26.06 17.43
CA PHE A 106 -1.62 25.24 16.72
C PHE A 106 -1.01 23.90 16.34
N LEU A 107 -1.86 22.94 16.02
CA LEU A 107 -1.47 21.63 15.51
C LEU A 107 -2.12 21.39 14.15
N CYS A 108 -1.30 21.02 13.16
CA CYS A 108 -1.78 20.53 11.88
C CYS A 108 -1.91 19.01 11.87
N GLN A 109 -2.99 18.51 11.28
CA GLN A 109 -3.20 17.10 11.05
C GLN A 109 -3.53 16.85 9.57
N CYS A 110 -2.88 15.86 8.99
CA CYS A 110 -3.12 15.45 7.62
C CYS A 110 -4.29 14.47 7.52
N GLU A 111 -4.99 14.50 6.38
CA GLU A 111 -5.98 13.49 6.03
C GLU A 111 -5.35 12.09 5.91
N GLN A 112 -6.20 11.06 5.90
CA GLN A 112 -5.74 9.68 5.72
C GLN A 112 -4.97 9.52 4.40
N GLY A 113 -3.85 8.80 4.43
CA GLY A 113 -2.97 8.63 3.27
C GLY A 113 -1.89 9.70 3.13
N TYR A 114 -1.83 10.66 4.06
CA TYR A 114 -0.81 11.71 4.07
C TYR A 114 -0.06 11.74 5.40
N GLU A 115 1.21 12.14 5.34
CA GLU A 115 2.05 12.41 6.50
C GLU A 115 2.43 13.89 6.61
N LEU A 116 2.65 14.35 7.85
CA LEU A 116 3.01 15.73 8.12
C LEU A 116 4.47 15.97 7.72
N ALA A 117 4.70 16.94 6.85
CA ALA A 117 6.03 17.30 6.40
C ALA A 117 6.88 17.90 7.54
N PRO A 118 8.21 17.99 7.37
CA PRO A 118 9.10 18.55 8.40
C PRO A 118 8.81 20.01 8.78
N ASP A 119 8.08 20.75 7.95
CA ASP A 119 7.63 22.12 8.23
C ASP A 119 6.43 22.19 9.21
N MET A 120 5.86 21.03 9.57
CA MET A 120 4.71 20.86 10.46
C MET A 120 3.40 21.50 9.96
N VAL A 121 3.33 21.92 8.69
CA VAL A 121 2.16 22.60 8.11
C VAL A 121 1.69 21.97 6.80
N SER A 122 2.61 21.41 6.02
CA SER A 122 2.32 20.77 4.75
C SER A 122 2.07 19.27 4.95
N CYS A 123 1.25 18.70 4.07
CA CYS A 123 0.92 17.28 4.05
C CYS A 123 1.46 16.64 2.78
N GLN A 124 2.30 15.63 2.94
CA GLN A 124 2.89 14.86 1.86
C GLN A 124 2.18 13.52 1.73
N ASP A 125 1.92 13.14 0.49
CA ASP A 125 1.32 11.85 0.18
C ASP A 125 2.23 10.70 0.64
N ILE A 126 1.64 9.70 1.30
CA ILE A 126 2.37 8.50 1.71
C ILE A 126 2.42 7.57 0.50
N ASP A 127 3.59 7.43 -0.11
CA ASP A 127 3.76 6.48 -1.21
C ASP A 127 3.73 5.03 -0.69
N GLU A 128 2.55 4.41 -0.69
CA GLU A 128 2.39 3.05 -0.18
C GLU A 128 3.12 2.00 -1.02
N CYS A 129 3.36 2.30 -2.31
CA CYS A 129 4.10 1.44 -3.20
C CYS A 129 5.60 1.41 -2.86
N SER A 130 6.13 2.52 -2.34
CA SER A 130 7.51 2.60 -1.84
C SER A 130 7.69 1.99 -0.44
N LEU A 131 6.62 1.90 0.36
CA LEU A 131 6.69 1.33 1.71
C LEU A 131 6.82 -0.19 1.74
N SER A 132 6.17 -0.91 0.81
CA SER A 132 6.22 -2.38 0.76
C SER A 132 6.01 -2.93 -0.63
N SER A 133 6.93 -3.78 -1.07
CA SER A 133 6.84 -4.51 -2.35
C SER A 133 5.72 -5.54 -2.41
N TYR A 134 5.03 -5.81 -1.29
CA TYR A 134 3.96 -6.82 -1.20
C TYR A 134 2.56 -6.20 -1.11
N MET A 135 2.42 -4.90 -1.39
CA MET A 135 1.11 -4.24 -1.34
C MET A 135 0.14 -4.74 -2.41
N CYS A 136 0.64 -5.06 -3.60
CA CYS A 136 -0.14 -5.58 -4.72
C CYS A 136 0.47 -6.89 -5.22
N GLN A 137 -0.35 -7.80 -5.77
CA GLN A 137 0.15 -9.07 -6.34
C GLN A 137 0.96 -8.85 -7.62
N TYR A 138 0.65 -7.81 -8.41
CA TYR A 138 1.36 -7.48 -9.65
C TYR A 138 1.99 -6.09 -9.63
N GLN A 139 1.18 -5.03 -9.87
CA GLN A 139 1.68 -3.67 -10.00
C GLN A 139 0.93 -2.76 -9.02
N CYS A 140 1.70 -2.00 -8.24
CA CYS A 140 1.19 -0.95 -7.36
C CYS A 140 1.32 0.40 -8.06
N VAL A 141 0.26 1.19 -8.02
CA VAL A 141 0.25 2.57 -8.53
C VAL A 141 -0.16 3.49 -7.39
N ASN A 142 0.77 4.36 -7.01
CA ASN A 142 0.56 5.36 -5.97
C ASN A 142 -0.36 6.48 -6.48
N ASN A 143 -1.28 6.96 -5.66
CA ASN A 143 -2.13 8.09 -5.96
C ASN A 143 -2.23 9.04 -4.76
N PRO A 144 -2.53 10.34 -4.95
CA PRO A 144 -2.64 11.25 -3.80
C PRO A 144 -3.72 10.81 -2.80
N GLY A 145 -3.30 10.39 -1.60
CA GLY A 145 -4.11 9.93 -0.48
C GLY A 145 -4.36 8.42 -0.45
N SER A 146 -3.89 7.65 -1.43
CA SER A 146 -4.08 6.21 -1.48
C SER A 146 -3.20 5.52 -2.53
N TYR A 147 -3.51 4.25 -2.81
CA TYR A 147 -2.92 3.50 -3.90
C TYR A 147 -3.96 2.57 -4.51
N PHE A 148 -3.69 2.11 -5.71
CA PHE A 148 -4.47 1.03 -6.31
C PHE A 148 -3.56 0.01 -6.96
N CYS A 149 -4.07 -1.21 -7.05
CA CYS A 149 -3.36 -2.31 -7.67
C CYS A 149 -3.89 -2.51 -9.10
N GLU A 150 -2.97 -2.64 -10.04
CA GLU A 150 -3.27 -3.00 -11.41
C GLU A 150 -2.91 -4.47 -11.66
N CYS A 151 -3.76 -5.15 -12.41
CA CYS A 151 -3.54 -6.50 -12.87
C CYS A 151 -3.08 -6.50 -14.33
N PRO A 152 -2.26 -7.46 -14.74
CA PRO A 152 -1.83 -7.54 -16.13
C PRO A 152 -2.99 -7.96 -17.04
N GLN A 153 -2.74 -7.89 -18.35
CA GLN A 153 -3.67 -8.41 -19.34
C GLN A 153 -4.04 -9.89 -19.06
N GLY A 154 -5.32 -10.22 -19.20
CA GLY A 154 -5.88 -11.56 -18.91
C GLY A 154 -6.28 -11.75 -17.44
N TYR A 155 -6.08 -10.74 -16.59
CA TYR A 155 -6.44 -10.80 -15.17
C TYR A 155 -7.33 -9.63 -14.77
N GLN A 156 -8.16 -9.86 -13.76
CA GLN A 156 -9.00 -8.85 -13.13
C GLN A 156 -8.69 -8.75 -11.63
N LEU A 157 -8.90 -7.57 -11.05
CA LEU A 157 -8.68 -7.34 -9.64
C LEU A 157 -9.77 -8.04 -8.80
N GLN A 158 -9.36 -8.98 -7.97
CA GLN A 158 -10.20 -9.64 -6.99
C GLN A 158 -9.98 -9.00 -5.61
N GLY A 159 -10.98 -8.27 -5.13
CA GLY A 159 -10.84 -7.45 -3.93
C GLY A 159 -10.02 -6.20 -4.21
N THR A 160 -8.97 -5.94 -3.43
CA THR A 160 -8.15 -4.72 -3.54
C THR A 160 -6.72 -4.95 -3.99
N ARG A 161 -6.21 -6.19 -3.94
CA ARG A 161 -4.77 -6.47 -4.11
C ARG A 161 -4.43 -7.70 -4.95
N LEU A 162 -5.38 -8.61 -5.15
CA LEU A 162 -5.15 -9.89 -5.81
C LEU A 162 -5.61 -9.84 -7.27
N CYS A 163 -4.86 -10.50 -8.14
CA CYS A 163 -5.17 -10.65 -9.54
C CYS A 163 -5.70 -12.06 -9.80
N GLN A 164 -6.93 -12.14 -10.27
CA GLN A 164 -7.58 -13.38 -10.65
C GLN A 164 -7.63 -13.48 -12.17
N ASP A 165 -7.26 -14.65 -12.68
CA ASP A 165 -7.36 -14.99 -14.09
C ASP A 165 -8.81 -14.80 -14.60
N ILE A 166 -8.95 -14.18 -15.76
CA ILE A 166 -10.24 -14.04 -16.43
C ILE A 166 -10.46 -15.31 -17.24
N ASN A 167 -11.49 -16.09 -16.90
CA ASN A 167 -11.82 -17.25 -17.68
C ASN A 167 -12.56 -16.83 -18.97
N GLU A 168 -11.83 -16.67 -20.08
CA GLU A 168 -12.45 -16.21 -21.34
C GLU A 168 -13.43 -17.23 -21.92
N CYS A 169 -13.24 -18.52 -21.60
CA CYS A 169 -14.12 -19.61 -22.01
C CYS A 169 -15.47 -19.58 -21.27
N GLU A 170 -15.49 -19.17 -20.00
CA GLU A 170 -16.73 -19.03 -19.22
C GLU A 170 -17.42 -17.69 -19.48
N THR A 171 -16.64 -16.62 -19.67
CA THR A 171 -17.19 -15.28 -19.94
C THR A 171 -17.67 -15.12 -21.39
N GLY A 172 -17.32 -16.04 -22.29
CA GLY A 172 -17.68 -15.99 -23.71
C GLY A 172 -16.96 -14.88 -24.48
N THR A 173 -15.81 -14.42 -23.97
CA THR A 173 -14.99 -13.37 -24.60
C THR A 173 -13.92 -13.93 -25.55
N HIS A 174 -13.82 -15.26 -25.64
CA HIS A 174 -12.95 -15.96 -26.58
C HIS A 174 -13.40 -15.79 -28.04
N ASN A 175 -12.46 -15.96 -28.98
CA ASN A 175 -12.71 -15.89 -30.42
C ASN A 175 -12.56 -17.24 -31.16
N CYS A 176 -12.67 -18.35 -30.42
CA CYS A 176 -12.65 -19.70 -31.00
C CYS A 176 -13.80 -19.94 -31.99
N GLN A 177 -13.51 -20.69 -33.05
CA GLN A 177 -14.48 -21.12 -34.06
C GLN A 177 -15.42 -22.23 -33.53
N ASP A 178 -16.51 -22.52 -34.26
CA ASP A 178 -17.49 -23.55 -33.87
C ASP A 178 -16.87 -24.98 -33.81
N ASP A 179 -15.90 -25.27 -34.68
CA ASP A 179 -15.16 -26.53 -34.74
C ASP A 179 -13.98 -26.59 -33.75
N GLU A 180 -13.81 -25.55 -32.93
CA GLU A 180 -12.80 -25.47 -31.88
C GLU A 180 -13.43 -25.59 -30.48
N MET A 181 -12.61 -26.03 -29.53
CA MET A 181 -12.88 -25.97 -28.10
C MET A 181 -12.03 -24.87 -27.47
N CYS A 182 -12.64 -24.06 -26.62
CA CYS A 182 -11.92 -23.07 -25.82
C CYS A 182 -11.26 -23.76 -24.62
N TRP A 183 -9.98 -23.44 -24.40
CA TRP A 183 -9.23 -23.85 -23.23
C TRP A 183 -8.63 -22.64 -22.52
N ASN A 184 -9.04 -22.44 -21.28
CA ASN A 184 -8.57 -21.35 -20.44
C ASN A 184 -7.22 -21.70 -19.79
N TYR A 185 -6.30 -20.75 -19.71
CA TYR A 185 -5.04 -20.86 -18.99
C TYR A 185 -4.72 -19.56 -18.26
N TYR A 186 -3.78 -19.60 -17.32
CA TYR A 186 -3.37 -18.42 -16.56
C TYR A 186 -2.87 -17.31 -17.50
N GLY A 187 -3.64 -16.23 -17.63
CA GLY A 187 -3.35 -15.07 -18.48
C GLY A 187 -3.94 -15.11 -19.88
N GLY A 188 -4.83 -16.06 -20.19
CA GLY A 188 -5.58 -16.03 -21.43
C GLY A 188 -6.23 -17.35 -21.84
N PHE A 189 -6.60 -17.45 -23.11
CA PHE A 189 -7.21 -18.65 -23.67
C PHE A 189 -6.53 -19.14 -24.95
N ARG A 190 -6.73 -20.42 -25.24
CA ARG A 190 -6.35 -21.08 -26.49
C ARG A 190 -7.55 -21.80 -27.09
N CYS A 191 -7.58 -21.85 -28.41
CA CYS A 191 -8.56 -22.61 -29.16
C CYS A 191 -7.88 -23.86 -29.69
N TYR A 192 -8.44 -25.03 -29.38
CA TYR A 192 -7.96 -26.31 -29.88
C TYR A 192 -9.00 -26.96 -30.79
N PRO A 193 -8.62 -27.66 -31.85
CA PRO A 193 -9.58 -28.37 -32.69
C PRO A 193 -10.38 -29.39 -31.86
N ARG A 194 -11.70 -29.46 -32.09
CA ARG A 194 -12.54 -30.51 -31.47
C ARG A 194 -12.12 -31.93 -31.89
N ASN A 195 -11.48 -32.06 -33.04
CA ASN A 195 -10.86 -33.30 -33.50
C ASN A 195 -9.34 -33.13 -33.60
N PRO A 196 -8.57 -33.56 -32.58
CA PRO A 196 -7.12 -33.47 -32.59
C PRO A 196 -6.43 -34.65 -33.32
N CYS A 197 -7.20 -35.60 -33.86
CA CYS A 197 -6.64 -36.81 -34.47
C CYS A 197 -6.10 -36.53 -35.87
N GLU A 198 -4.80 -36.77 -36.06
CA GLU A 198 -4.16 -36.77 -37.37
C GLU A 198 -4.30 -38.13 -38.05
N ALA A 199 -4.44 -38.16 -39.38
CA ALA A 199 -4.43 -39.42 -40.12
C ALA A 199 -3.13 -40.20 -39.86
N PRO A 200 -3.17 -41.54 -39.62
CA PRO A 200 -4.28 -42.47 -39.83
C PRO A 200 -5.18 -42.73 -38.60
N TYR A 201 -5.10 -41.89 -37.56
CA TYR A 201 -5.93 -42.07 -36.37
C TYR A 201 -7.38 -41.66 -36.60
N ILE A 202 -8.29 -42.41 -35.98
CA ILE A 202 -9.73 -42.12 -36.00
C ILE A 202 -10.16 -41.68 -34.61
N GLN A 203 -10.91 -40.58 -34.53
CA GLN A 203 -11.50 -40.10 -33.29
C GLN A 203 -12.58 -41.07 -32.81
N THR A 204 -12.44 -41.52 -31.57
CA THR A 204 -13.39 -42.46 -30.92
C THR A 204 -14.16 -41.82 -29.78
N SER A 205 -13.61 -40.78 -29.19
CA SER A 205 -14.27 -39.85 -28.27
C SER A 205 -13.57 -38.48 -28.38
N GLU A 206 -14.12 -37.44 -27.74
CA GLU A 206 -13.64 -36.05 -27.85
C GLU A 206 -12.12 -35.89 -27.76
N ASN A 207 -11.45 -36.69 -26.92
CA ASN A 207 -9.99 -36.60 -26.71
C ASN A 207 -9.25 -37.92 -26.95
N ARG A 208 -9.84 -38.90 -27.65
CA ARG A 208 -9.24 -40.22 -27.86
C ARG A 208 -9.18 -40.61 -29.33
N CYS A 209 -7.97 -40.82 -29.79
CA CYS A 209 -7.62 -41.23 -31.14
C CYS A 209 -7.14 -42.68 -31.12
N ILE A 210 -7.69 -43.53 -31.99
CA ILE A 210 -7.30 -44.94 -32.10
C ILE A 210 -6.86 -45.24 -33.54
N CYS A 211 -5.75 -45.98 -33.66
CA CYS A 211 -5.26 -46.48 -34.93
C CYS A 211 -5.66 -47.95 -35.07
N ARG A 212 -6.49 -48.28 -36.06
CA ARG A 212 -7.04 -49.65 -36.25
C ARG A 212 -6.45 -50.41 -37.44
N SER A 213 -5.80 -49.72 -38.39
CA SER A 213 -5.24 -50.33 -39.60
C SER A 213 -3.93 -51.05 -39.30
N GLN A 214 -3.82 -52.36 -39.53
CA GLN A 214 -2.56 -53.08 -39.28
C GLN A 214 -1.41 -52.62 -40.18
N ASN A 215 -1.71 -52.13 -41.38
CA ASN A 215 -0.69 -51.68 -42.34
C ASN A 215 -0.26 -50.23 -42.07
N ASP A 216 -1.22 -49.32 -41.83
CA ASP A 216 -0.91 -47.88 -41.66
C ASP A 216 -0.45 -47.54 -40.23
N CYS A 217 -0.78 -48.38 -39.25
CA CYS A 217 -0.44 -48.17 -37.84
C CYS A 217 0.85 -48.89 -37.41
N GLN A 218 1.63 -49.43 -38.36
CA GLN A 218 2.82 -50.20 -38.04
C GLN A 218 3.88 -49.28 -37.39
N GLY A 219 4.25 -49.58 -36.14
CA GLY A 219 5.19 -48.75 -35.36
C GLY A 219 4.57 -47.54 -34.66
N LEU A 220 3.27 -47.26 -34.89
CA LEU A 220 2.53 -46.22 -34.19
C LEU A 220 1.94 -46.75 -32.88
N SER A 221 1.66 -45.84 -31.95
CA SER A 221 0.98 -46.20 -30.69
C SER A 221 -0.50 -46.50 -30.97
N PRO A 222 -1.07 -47.62 -30.47
CA PRO A 222 -2.44 -48.04 -30.76
C PRO A 222 -3.52 -47.00 -30.43
N SER A 223 -3.29 -46.22 -29.38
CA SER A 223 -4.18 -45.11 -29.01
C SER A 223 -3.41 -43.94 -28.45
N ILE A 224 -3.88 -42.74 -28.77
CA ILE A 224 -3.44 -41.46 -28.23
C ILE A 224 -4.62 -40.82 -27.50
N VAL A 225 -4.39 -40.38 -26.26
CA VAL A 225 -5.34 -39.58 -25.49
C VAL A 225 -4.76 -38.19 -25.33
N TYR A 226 -5.55 -37.18 -25.64
CA TYR A 226 -5.16 -35.78 -25.51
C TYR A 226 -5.63 -35.24 -24.15
N LYS A 227 -4.75 -34.53 -23.45
CA LYS A 227 -5.09 -33.81 -22.22
C LYS A 227 -4.43 -32.45 -22.25
N TYR A 228 -5.12 -31.48 -21.68
CA TYR A 228 -4.67 -30.11 -21.56
C TYR A 228 -4.62 -29.75 -20.08
N MET A 229 -3.63 -28.97 -19.69
CA MET A 229 -3.52 -28.39 -18.36
C MET A 229 -2.80 -27.06 -18.43
N SER A 230 -3.04 -26.21 -17.44
CA SER A 230 -2.35 -24.93 -17.29
C SER A 230 -1.58 -24.88 -15.97
N ILE A 231 -0.44 -24.18 -15.96
CA ILE A 231 0.35 -23.90 -14.76
C ILE A 231 0.84 -22.44 -14.79
N GLN A 232 1.05 -21.87 -13.61
CA GLN A 232 1.69 -20.56 -13.46
C GLN A 232 3.17 -20.63 -13.86
N ALA A 233 3.71 -19.51 -14.35
CA ALA A 233 5.13 -19.41 -14.67
C ALA A 233 5.98 -19.50 -13.39
N ASP A 234 7.25 -19.88 -13.57
CA ASP A 234 8.30 -19.81 -12.54
C ASP A 234 7.92 -20.42 -11.18
N ARG A 235 7.02 -21.42 -11.22
CA ARG A 235 6.55 -22.15 -10.05
C ARG A 235 7.73 -22.76 -9.29
N THR A 236 7.62 -22.80 -7.97
CA THR A 236 8.60 -23.46 -7.12
C THR A 236 8.71 -24.95 -7.45
N VAL A 237 9.94 -25.43 -7.60
CA VAL A 237 10.27 -26.82 -7.96
C VAL A 237 11.12 -27.49 -6.87
N PRO A 238 11.05 -28.83 -6.72
CA PRO A 238 10.26 -29.78 -7.51
C PRO A 238 8.76 -29.73 -7.21
N ALA A 239 7.92 -29.85 -8.24
CA ALA A 239 6.47 -29.82 -8.10
C ALA A 239 5.79 -30.98 -8.82
N ASP A 240 4.88 -31.67 -8.13
CA ASP A 240 4.00 -32.66 -8.72
C ASP A 240 2.92 -31.93 -9.55
N ILE A 241 2.86 -32.17 -10.86
CA ILE A 241 1.99 -31.40 -11.77
C ILE A 241 0.91 -32.24 -12.45
N PHE A 242 1.12 -33.55 -12.64
CA PHE A 242 0.13 -34.39 -13.31
C PHE A 242 0.25 -35.86 -12.91
N GLN A 243 -0.85 -36.48 -12.50
CA GLN A 243 -0.88 -37.92 -12.19
C GLN A 243 -1.44 -38.72 -13.37
N ILE A 244 -0.66 -39.69 -13.85
CA ILE A 244 -1.11 -40.67 -14.83
C ILE A 244 -1.60 -41.91 -14.07
N GLN A 245 -2.74 -42.45 -14.46
CA GLN A 245 -3.30 -43.67 -13.89
C GLN A 245 -3.75 -44.64 -14.99
N ALA A 246 -3.37 -45.92 -14.83
CA ALA A 246 -3.83 -47.01 -15.65
C ALA A 246 -5.29 -47.35 -15.32
N THR A 247 -6.14 -47.42 -16.34
CA THR A 247 -7.57 -47.74 -16.18
C THR A 247 -7.83 -49.24 -16.01
N ASN A 248 -6.93 -50.10 -16.50
CA ASN A 248 -7.07 -51.55 -16.43
C ASN A 248 -6.08 -52.16 -15.46
N ILE A 249 -6.62 -52.81 -14.41
CA ILE A 249 -5.88 -53.59 -13.42
C ILE A 249 -6.15 -55.06 -13.70
N TYR A 250 -5.54 -55.61 -14.75
CA TYR A 250 -5.65 -57.06 -14.98
C TYR A 250 -4.73 -57.79 -14.00
N THR A 251 -5.21 -58.90 -13.43
CA THR A 251 -4.35 -59.85 -12.73
C THR A 251 -3.23 -60.30 -13.69
N ASN A 252 -1.99 -60.45 -13.21
CA ASN A 252 -0.81 -60.78 -14.03
C ASN A 252 -0.37 -59.76 -15.11
N THR A 253 -0.66 -58.47 -14.93
CA THR A 253 -0.09 -57.40 -15.79
C THR A 253 0.87 -56.49 -15.02
N HIS A 254 1.93 -56.04 -15.70
CA HIS A 254 2.85 -55.02 -15.21
C HIS A 254 2.77 -53.79 -16.10
N ASN A 255 2.50 -52.62 -15.50
CA ASN A 255 2.52 -51.35 -16.21
C ASN A 255 3.87 -50.67 -16.01
N THR A 256 4.43 -50.19 -17.12
CA THR A 256 5.60 -49.31 -17.12
C THR A 256 5.18 -47.97 -17.69
N PHE A 257 5.70 -46.89 -17.10
CA PHE A 257 5.43 -45.53 -17.52
C PHE A 257 6.75 -44.87 -17.91
N ARG A 258 6.76 -44.14 -19.03
CA ARG A 258 7.93 -43.39 -19.48
C ARG A 258 7.52 -42.12 -20.22
N ILE A 259 8.41 -41.13 -20.23
CA ILE A 259 8.30 -39.98 -21.12
C ILE A 259 8.82 -40.42 -22.49
N LYS A 260 7.98 -40.36 -23.51
CA LYS A 260 8.28 -40.77 -24.89
C LYS A 260 8.95 -39.64 -25.68
N SER A 261 8.48 -38.40 -25.52
CA SER A 261 9.01 -37.19 -26.16
C SER A 261 8.54 -35.92 -25.43
N GLY A 262 9.13 -34.76 -25.75
CA GLY A 262 8.74 -33.47 -25.17
C GLY A 262 9.44 -33.13 -23.85
N ASN A 263 10.62 -33.69 -23.62
CA ASN A 263 11.43 -33.47 -22.41
C ASN A 263 12.93 -33.42 -22.75
N GLU A 264 13.26 -32.84 -23.90
CA GLU A 264 14.62 -32.80 -24.44
C GLU A 264 15.55 -31.94 -23.57
N ALA A 265 15.00 -30.93 -22.87
CA ALA A 265 15.73 -30.07 -21.94
C ALA A 265 15.64 -30.52 -20.47
N GLY A 266 14.97 -31.64 -20.20
CA GLY A 266 14.95 -32.30 -18.89
C GLY A 266 14.16 -31.54 -17.82
N GLU A 267 13.13 -30.79 -18.20
CA GLU A 267 12.24 -30.06 -17.30
C GLU A 267 11.27 -30.97 -16.54
N PHE A 268 11.05 -32.18 -17.03
CA PHE A 268 10.10 -33.14 -16.48
C PHE A 268 10.79 -34.42 -16.02
N PHE A 269 10.31 -34.98 -14.92
CA PHE A 269 10.71 -36.28 -14.42
C PHE A 269 9.47 -37.10 -14.09
N LEU A 270 9.49 -38.39 -14.40
CA LEU A 270 8.38 -39.27 -14.10
C LEU A 270 8.70 -40.13 -12.88
N ARG A 271 8.03 -39.84 -11.76
CA ARG A 271 8.17 -40.60 -10.51
C ARG A 271 7.09 -41.67 -10.44
N ARG A 272 7.48 -42.94 -10.38
CA ARG A 272 6.52 -44.04 -10.16
C ARG A 272 5.87 -43.92 -8.79
N SER A 273 4.54 -43.88 -8.74
CA SER A 273 3.76 -43.81 -7.50
C SER A 273 3.26 -45.19 -7.07
N SER A 274 2.83 -46.02 -8.03
CA SER A 274 2.36 -47.39 -7.77
C SER A 274 2.56 -48.29 -9.00
N ASN A 275 1.97 -49.49 -9.00
CA ASN A 275 1.91 -50.36 -10.19
C ASN A 275 0.90 -49.89 -11.24
N VAL A 276 0.06 -48.92 -10.91
CA VAL A 276 -1.00 -48.41 -11.78
C VAL A 276 -0.93 -46.90 -11.92
N SER A 277 0.05 -46.22 -11.32
CA SER A 277 0.16 -44.77 -11.42
C SER A 277 1.59 -44.25 -11.37
N ALA A 278 1.80 -43.12 -12.04
CA ALA A 278 3.03 -42.35 -12.02
C ALA A 278 2.72 -40.85 -11.95
N MET A 279 3.57 -40.10 -11.29
CA MET A 279 3.47 -38.65 -11.14
C MET A 279 4.49 -37.97 -12.05
N LEU A 280 4.02 -37.07 -12.90
CA LEU A 280 4.86 -36.13 -13.63
C LEU A 280 5.27 -35.01 -12.68
N VAL A 281 6.58 -34.85 -12.51
CA VAL A 281 7.21 -33.90 -11.61
C VAL A 281 7.97 -32.88 -12.44
N LEU A 282 7.70 -31.60 -12.18
CA LEU A 282 8.45 -30.48 -12.72
C LEU A 282 9.77 -30.34 -11.96
N THR A 283 10.90 -30.38 -12.66
CA THR A 283 12.25 -30.32 -12.08
C THR A 283 12.88 -28.94 -12.24
N LYS A 284 12.40 -28.14 -13.21
CA LYS A 284 12.87 -26.78 -13.50
C LYS A 284 11.68 -25.84 -13.63
N PRO A 285 11.79 -24.58 -13.15
CA PRO A 285 10.76 -23.59 -13.40
C PRO A 285 10.59 -23.41 -14.92
N LEU A 286 9.35 -23.24 -15.35
CA LEU A 286 9.03 -22.94 -16.74
C LEU A 286 8.60 -21.48 -16.83
N SER A 287 9.22 -20.75 -17.73
CA SER A 287 8.81 -19.38 -18.06
C SER A 287 7.82 -19.42 -19.23
N GLY A 288 6.76 -18.62 -19.13
CA GLY A 288 5.76 -18.50 -20.18
C GLY A 288 5.74 -17.10 -20.82
N PRO A 289 4.77 -16.82 -21.71
CA PRO A 289 3.72 -17.75 -22.15
C PRO A 289 4.28 -18.77 -23.14
N ARG A 290 4.17 -20.07 -22.83
CA ARG A 290 4.70 -21.14 -23.70
C ARG A 290 3.93 -22.45 -23.52
N GLU A 291 3.82 -23.20 -24.60
CA GLU A 291 3.21 -24.53 -24.62
C GLU A 291 4.27 -25.62 -24.66
N TYR A 292 4.08 -26.65 -23.83
CA TYR A 292 4.91 -27.84 -23.78
C TYR A 292 4.03 -29.04 -24.10
N ILE A 293 4.42 -29.83 -25.10
CA ILE A 293 3.71 -31.04 -25.49
C ILE A 293 4.56 -32.23 -25.05
N VAL A 294 4.10 -32.95 -24.03
CA VAL A 294 4.80 -34.09 -23.45
C VAL A 294 4.02 -35.35 -23.76
N ASP A 295 4.64 -36.29 -24.48
CA ASP A 295 4.05 -37.59 -24.73
C ASP A 295 4.46 -38.57 -23.63
N LEU A 296 3.49 -39.02 -22.85
CA LEU A 296 3.68 -39.98 -21.77
C LEU A 296 3.17 -41.34 -22.23
N GLU A 297 4.04 -42.32 -22.29
CA GLU A 297 3.69 -43.66 -22.73
C GLU A 297 3.49 -44.60 -21.55
N MET A 298 2.35 -45.28 -21.53
CA MET A 298 2.08 -46.42 -20.68
C MET A 298 2.21 -47.69 -21.52
N VAL A 299 3.04 -48.63 -21.07
CA VAL A 299 3.18 -49.95 -21.69
C VAL A 299 2.77 -51.00 -20.67
N THR A 300 1.74 -51.76 -21.02
CA THR A 300 1.21 -52.87 -20.24
C THR A 300 1.76 -54.18 -20.80
N HIS A 301 2.45 -54.94 -19.95
CA HIS A 301 2.98 -56.26 -20.27
C HIS A 301 2.19 -57.33 -19.52
N HIS A 302 1.67 -58.32 -20.25
CA HIS A 302 1.05 -59.50 -19.65
C HIS A 302 2.11 -60.57 -19.38
N LEU A 303 2.26 -60.98 -18.12
CA LEU A 303 3.37 -61.84 -17.66
C LEU A 303 3.36 -63.25 -18.28
N THR A 304 2.20 -63.74 -18.73
CA THR A 304 2.04 -65.12 -19.23
C THR A 304 1.70 -65.26 -20.71
N MET A 305 1.20 -64.20 -21.36
CA MET A 305 0.64 -64.28 -22.73
C MET A 305 1.50 -63.57 -23.78
N ASN A 306 2.68 -63.07 -23.39
CA ASN A 306 3.56 -62.26 -24.25
C ASN A 306 2.82 -61.10 -24.95
N TYR A 307 1.73 -60.64 -24.33
CA TYR A 307 0.90 -59.56 -24.84
C TYR A 307 1.46 -58.23 -24.36
N ARG A 308 1.68 -57.32 -25.31
CA ARG A 308 2.16 -55.97 -25.07
C ARG A 308 1.17 -54.99 -25.68
N SER A 309 0.60 -54.13 -24.84
CA SER A 309 -0.19 -53.00 -25.28
C SER A 309 0.51 -51.71 -24.89
N SER A 310 0.46 -50.70 -25.76
CA SER A 310 0.92 -49.35 -25.42
C SER A 310 -0.19 -48.33 -25.65
N SER A 311 -0.15 -47.27 -24.86
CA SER A 311 -1.05 -46.12 -24.99
C SER A 311 -0.26 -44.87 -24.69
N VAL A 312 -0.44 -43.84 -25.51
CA VAL A 312 0.21 -42.54 -25.32
C VAL A 312 -0.82 -41.55 -24.80
N LEU A 313 -0.44 -40.84 -23.76
CA LEU A 313 -1.11 -39.64 -23.29
C LEU A 313 -0.29 -38.45 -23.80
N ARG A 314 -0.85 -37.70 -24.74
CA ARG A 314 -0.29 -36.43 -25.20
C ARG A 314 -0.81 -35.33 -24.28
N LEU A 315 0.06 -34.85 -23.39
CA LEU A 315 -0.24 -33.82 -22.41
C LEU A 315 0.28 -32.46 -22.91
N THR A 316 -0.63 -31.54 -23.20
CA THR A 316 -0.31 -30.15 -23.50
C THR A 316 -0.35 -29.35 -22.20
N ILE A 317 0.80 -28.82 -21.79
CA ILE A 317 0.98 -27.99 -20.61
C ILE A 317 1.17 -26.55 -21.07
N ILE A 318 0.23 -25.68 -20.71
CA ILE A 318 0.25 -24.26 -21.06
C ILE A 318 0.76 -23.50 -19.85
N VAL A 319 1.92 -22.87 -20.01
CA VAL A 319 2.53 -22.04 -18.96
C VAL A 319 2.06 -20.61 -19.17
N GLY A 320 1.43 -20.04 -18.15
CA GLY A 320 0.98 -18.64 -18.17
C GLY A 320 2.15 -17.66 -18.29
N PRO A 321 1.89 -16.38 -18.62
CA PRO A 321 2.92 -15.36 -18.75
C PRO A 321 3.47 -14.84 -17.42
N TYR A 322 2.75 -15.04 -16.32
CA TYR A 322 3.09 -14.49 -15.00
C TYR A 322 3.24 -15.58 -13.94
N ALA A 323 4.03 -15.28 -12.90
CA ALA A 323 4.45 -16.23 -11.86
C ALA A 323 3.64 -16.19 -10.56
N PHE A 324 2.71 -15.24 -10.44
CA PHE A 324 1.90 -15.01 -9.25
C PHE A 324 0.48 -15.56 -9.38
#